data_AF-A0A525WIW3-F1
#
_entry.id   AF-A0A525WIW3-F1
#
_cell.length_a   1.000
_cell.length_b   1.000
_cell.length_c   1.000
_cell.angle_alpha   90.00
_cell.angle_beta   90.00
_cell.angle_gamma   90.00
#
_symmetry.space_group_name_H-M   'P 1'
#
loop_
_entity.id
_entity.type
_entity.pdbx_description
1 polymer ?
#
loop_
_entity_poly.entity_id
_entity_poly.type
_entity_poly.pdbx_seq_one_letter_code
_entity_poly.pdbx_strand_id
1 'polypeptide(L)'
;MADRVQEILSWYSSDNAGTKTNIARLLRHGKLAGTGKLVILPVDQGFEHGPARSFAVNPGGYNPLYHFQLAIDAGCNAYAAPLGFLEAGASQYAGQIPLILKLNSHDTLHDEKDPLPSVTGSVNDALRLGCAAVGFTIYPGSSHCNAMYQQLREITEEAKDCGLAVVVWSYPRGSVLSKEGETAVDVVAYAAQIAAQ
;
A
#
# COMPACT_ATOMS: atom_id res chain seq x y z
N MET A 1 -3.90 19.43 -24.76
CA MET A 1 -3.14 19.34 -23.49
C MET A 1 -2.33 18.06 -23.54
N ALA A 2 -1.09 18.06 -23.04
CA ALA A 2 -0.33 16.83 -22.89
C ALA A 2 -1.07 15.87 -21.95
N ASP A 3 -1.06 14.58 -22.26
CA ASP A 3 -1.67 13.57 -21.40
C ASP A 3 -0.86 13.48 -20.09
N ARG A 4 -1.43 14.01 -19.00
CA ARG A 4 -0.76 14.08 -17.69
C ARG A 4 -0.34 12.69 -17.18
N VAL A 5 -1.07 11.64 -17.54
CA VAL A 5 -0.71 10.27 -17.17
C VAL A 5 0.55 9.84 -17.93
N GLN A 6 0.68 10.17 -19.22
CA GLN A 6 1.88 9.85 -19.99
C GLN A 6 3.11 10.59 -19.47
N GLU A 7 2.94 11.84 -19.04
CA GLU A 7 4.01 12.59 -18.38
C GLU A 7 4.47 11.88 -17.09
N ILE A 8 3.55 11.47 -16.21
CA ILE A 8 3.90 10.74 -14.98
C ILE A 8 4.60 9.42 -15.30
N LEU A 9 4.10 8.66 -16.29
CA LEU A 9 4.71 7.38 -16.69
C LEU A 9 6.14 7.55 -17.23
N SER A 10 6.50 8.73 -17.75
CA SER A 10 7.86 9.01 -18.22
C SER A 10 8.90 9.04 -17.08
N TRP A 11 8.48 9.26 -15.83
CA TRP A 11 9.35 9.28 -14.66
C TRP A 11 9.74 7.86 -14.19
N TYR A 12 9.06 6.84 -14.70
CA TYR A 12 9.32 5.44 -14.36
C TYR A 12 10.14 4.74 -15.45
N SER A 13 11.06 5.44 -16.12
CA SER A 13 11.76 4.92 -17.31
C SER A 13 12.50 3.59 -17.06
N SER A 14 12.98 3.36 -15.83
CA SER A 14 13.61 2.10 -15.38
C SER A 14 12.66 0.92 -15.21
N ASP A 15 11.35 1.13 -15.07
CA ASP A 15 10.38 0.06 -14.88
C ASP A 15 9.94 -0.57 -16.21
N ASN A 16 9.57 -1.84 -16.15
CA ASN A 16 9.08 -2.58 -17.31
C ASN A 16 7.67 -2.16 -17.75
N ALA A 17 7.24 -2.68 -18.91
CA ALA A 17 5.94 -2.36 -19.49
C ALA A 17 4.76 -2.80 -18.60
N GLY A 18 4.89 -3.90 -17.87
CA GLY A 18 3.87 -4.38 -16.94
C GLY A 18 3.63 -3.40 -15.79
N THR A 19 4.70 -3.00 -15.10
CA THR A 19 4.65 -2.05 -13.99
C THR A 19 4.06 -0.71 -14.45
N LYS A 20 4.51 -0.17 -15.59
CA LYS A 20 3.94 1.04 -16.19
C LYS A 20 2.46 0.90 -16.52
N THR A 21 2.05 -0.26 -17.05
CA THR A 21 0.64 -0.56 -17.34
C THR A 21 -0.20 -0.54 -16.08
N ASN A 22 0.29 -1.12 -14.98
CA ASN A 22 -0.42 -1.10 -13.70
C ASN A 22 -0.45 0.28 -13.04
N ILE A 23 0.62 1.08 -13.13
CA ILE A 23 0.61 2.50 -12.72
C ILE A 23 -0.44 3.27 -13.55
N ALA A 24 -0.50 3.04 -14.85
CA ALA A 24 -1.51 3.64 -15.72
C ALA A 24 -2.93 3.22 -15.34
N ARG A 25 -3.16 1.93 -15.01
CA ARG A 25 -4.45 1.43 -14.51
C ARG A 25 -4.89 2.18 -13.26
N LEU A 26 -3.99 2.43 -12.31
CA LEU A 26 -4.28 3.21 -11.11
C LEU A 26 -4.65 4.68 -11.44
N LEU A 27 -3.84 5.35 -12.26
CA LEU A 27 -4.02 6.77 -12.62
C LEU A 27 -5.22 7.05 -13.55
N ARG A 28 -5.73 6.02 -14.23
CA ARG A 28 -6.87 6.10 -15.16
C ARG A 28 -8.17 5.51 -14.60
N HIS A 29 -8.20 5.13 -13.33
CA HIS A 29 -9.39 4.61 -12.67
C HIS A 29 -10.04 5.66 -11.75
N GLY A 30 -11.33 5.49 -11.43
CA GLY A 30 -12.05 6.33 -10.48
C GLY A 30 -12.36 7.75 -10.97
N LYS A 31 -12.85 8.61 -10.08
CA LYS A 31 -13.26 9.99 -10.38
C LYS A 31 -12.10 10.90 -10.81
N LEU A 32 -10.88 10.55 -10.42
CA LEU A 32 -9.67 11.30 -10.75
C LEU A 32 -8.93 10.76 -11.98
N ALA A 33 -9.54 9.83 -12.72
CA ALA A 33 -8.97 9.25 -13.93
C ALA A 33 -8.43 10.32 -14.89
N GLY A 34 -7.17 10.17 -15.31
CA GLY A 34 -6.54 11.05 -16.29
C GLY A 34 -6.04 12.38 -15.73
N THR A 35 -6.37 12.74 -14.49
CA THR A 35 -5.94 14.01 -13.87
C THR A 35 -4.49 13.98 -13.37
N GLY A 36 -3.91 12.78 -13.25
CA GLY A 36 -2.60 12.56 -12.61
C GLY A 36 -2.64 12.57 -11.09
N LYS A 37 -3.83 12.56 -10.48
CA LYS A 37 -4.03 12.47 -9.02
C LYS A 37 -4.63 11.11 -8.66
N LEU A 38 -4.35 10.65 -7.43
CA LEU A 38 -4.85 9.40 -6.88
C LEU A 38 -5.58 9.66 -5.56
N VAL A 39 -6.70 8.97 -5.36
CA VAL A 39 -7.32 8.75 -4.06
C VAL A 39 -7.45 7.24 -3.90
N ILE A 40 -6.77 6.68 -2.91
CA ILE A 40 -6.79 5.26 -2.59
C ILE A 40 -7.51 5.11 -1.26
N LEU A 41 -8.35 4.07 -1.12
CA LEU A 41 -8.92 3.71 0.18
C LEU A 41 -8.01 2.66 0.84
N PRO A 42 -7.17 3.01 1.82
CA PRO A 42 -6.43 2.02 2.62
C PRO A 42 -7.30 1.51 3.77
N VAL A 43 -7.39 0.19 3.92
CA VAL A 43 -8.06 -0.48 5.05
C VAL A 43 -7.22 -1.63 5.57
N ASP A 44 -6.28 -1.34 6.46
CA ASP A 44 -5.45 -2.31 7.20
C ASP A 44 -5.61 -2.20 8.73
N GLN A 45 -6.35 -1.19 9.22
CA GLN A 45 -6.54 -0.91 10.66
C GLN A 45 -7.22 -2.04 11.44
N GLY A 46 -7.94 -2.95 10.77
CA GLY A 46 -8.50 -4.13 11.40
C GLY A 46 -7.40 -5.08 11.91
N PHE A 47 -6.30 -5.18 11.16
CA PHE A 47 -5.09 -5.89 11.56
C PHE A 47 -4.27 -5.03 12.54
N GLU A 48 -4.01 -3.76 12.20
CA GLU A 48 -3.07 -2.95 12.98
C GLU A 48 -3.58 -2.54 14.36
N HIS A 49 -4.88 -2.32 14.52
CA HIS A 49 -5.45 -1.75 15.76
C HIS A 49 -6.54 -2.64 16.37
N GLY A 50 -6.84 -3.76 15.73
CA GLY A 50 -7.94 -4.64 16.07
C GLY A 50 -9.28 -4.19 15.49
N PRO A 51 -10.16 -5.14 15.10
CA PRO A 51 -11.40 -4.83 14.38
C PRO A 51 -12.41 -4.06 15.24
N ALA A 52 -12.46 -4.31 16.55
CA ALA A 52 -13.41 -3.62 17.43
C ALA A 52 -13.10 -2.13 17.55
N ARG A 53 -11.83 -1.78 17.76
CA ARG A 53 -11.39 -0.38 17.85
C ARG A 53 -11.61 0.37 16.53
N SER A 54 -11.46 -0.34 15.43
CA SER A 54 -11.53 0.23 14.08
C SER A 54 -12.95 0.34 13.52
N PHE A 55 -13.79 -0.66 13.75
CA PHE A 55 -15.07 -0.82 13.04
C PHE A 55 -16.31 -0.76 13.93
N ALA A 56 -16.19 -0.73 15.27
CA ALA A 56 -17.38 -0.66 16.14
C ALA A 56 -18.26 0.58 15.88
N VAL A 57 -17.66 1.71 15.51
CA VAL A 57 -18.37 2.94 15.17
C VAL A 57 -19.13 2.87 13.83
N ASN A 58 -18.79 1.90 12.98
CA ASN A 58 -19.46 1.62 11.72
C ASN A 58 -19.54 0.10 11.52
N PRO A 59 -20.61 -0.57 12.00
CA PRO A 59 -20.74 -2.02 11.97
C PRO A 59 -20.56 -2.66 10.57
N GLY A 60 -20.83 -1.92 9.49
CA GLY A 60 -20.56 -2.40 8.13
C GLY A 60 -19.08 -2.70 7.88
N GLY A 61 -18.17 -2.00 8.58
CA GLY A 61 -16.73 -2.14 8.44
C GLY A 61 -16.16 -3.50 8.88
N TYR A 62 -16.91 -4.30 9.64
CA TYR A 62 -16.52 -5.68 9.95
C TYR A 62 -16.63 -6.62 8.74
N ASN A 63 -17.44 -6.26 7.74
CA ASN A 63 -17.58 -7.03 6.51
C ASN A 63 -16.52 -6.57 5.49
N PRO A 64 -15.57 -7.42 5.07
CA PRO A 64 -14.58 -7.04 4.06
C PRO A 64 -15.19 -6.51 2.75
N LEU A 65 -16.36 -7.04 2.33
CA LEU A 65 -17.04 -6.63 1.10
C LEU A 65 -17.55 -5.18 1.15
N TYR A 66 -17.83 -4.67 2.35
CA TYR A 66 -18.27 -3.28 2.54
C TYR A 66 -17.23 -2.30 2.00
N HIS A 67 -15.93 -2.58 2.19
CA HIS A 67 -14.84 -1.68 1.81
C HIS A 67 -14.64 -1.62 0.29
N PHE A 68 -14.86 -2.73 -0.43
CA PHE A 68 -14.88 -2.73 -1.89
C PHE A 68 -15.97 -1.80 -2.42
N GLN A 69 -17.20 -1.98 -1.94
CA GLN A 69 -18.33 -1.17 -2.37
C GLN A 69 -18.11 0.32 -2.03
N LEU A 70 -17.61 0.60 -0.81
CA LEU A 70 -17.29 1.96 -0.38
C LEU A 70 -16.27 2.63 -1.32
N ALA A 71 -15.20 1.92 -1.68
CA ALA A 71 -14.17 2.46 -2.57
C ALA A 71 -14.71 2.75 -3.98
N ILE A 72 -15.57 1.86 -4.51
CA ILE A 72 -16.23 2.03 -5.80
C ILE A 72 -17.19 3.23 -5.78
N ASP A 73 -18.08 3.30 -4.79
CA ASP A 73 -19.07 4.37 -4.66
C ASP A 73 -18.42 5.75 -4.44
N ALA A 74 -17.34 5.77 -3.66
CA ALA A 74 -16.53 6.97 -3.47
C ALA A 74 -15.84 7.41 -4.77
N GLY A 75 -15.61 6.50 -5.72
CA GLY A 75 -14.88 6.72 -6.95
C GLY A 75 -13.38 6.78 -6.75
N CYS A 76 -12.85 5.99 -5.80
CA CYS A 76 -11.43 5.85 -5.55
C CYS A 76 -10.71 5.26 -6.77
N ASN A 77 -9.42 5.57 -6.90
CA ASN A 77 -8.54 4.99 -7.90
C ASN A 77 -8.18 3.54 -7.59
N ALA A 78 -8.13 3.18 -6.31
CA ALA A 78 -7.81 1.83 -5.85
C ALA A 78 -8.28 1.57 -4.42
N TYR A 79 -8.33 0.29 -4.07
CA TYR A 79 -8.54 -0.20 -2.71
C TYR A 79 -7.28 -0.96 -2.26
N ALA A 80 -6.73 -0.60 -1.09
CA ALA A 80 -5.55 -1.22 -0.51
C ALA A 80 -5.91 -1.92 0.80
N ALA A 81 -5.60 -3.21 0.94
CA ALA A 81 -5.90 -3.96 2.15
C ALA A 81 -5.00 -5.21 2.32
N PRO A 82 -4.96 -5.80 3.53
CA PRO A 82 -4.29 -7.07 3.77
C PRO A 82 -4.93 -8.24 3.02
N LEU A 83 -4.18 -9.34 2.91
CA LEU A 83 -4.55 -10.52 2.12
C LEU A 83 -5.98 -11.01 2.36
N GLY A 84 -6.34 -11.31 3.61
CA GLY A 84 -7.66 -11.87 3.92
C GLY A 84 -8.84 -10.95 3.53
N PHE A 85 -8.66 -9.63 3.60
CA PHE A 85 -9.69 -8.68 3.17
C PHE A 85 -9.85 -8.67 1.65
N LEU A 86 -8.74 -8.74 0.91
CA LEU A 86 -8.79 -8.81 -0.54
C LEU A 86 -9.34 -10.15 -1.04
N GLU A 87 -8.94 -11.27 -0.43
CA GLU A 87 -9.43 -12.61 -0.80
C GLU A 87 -10.95 -12.74 -0.68
N ALA A 88 -11.56 -12.07 0.28
CA ALA A 88 -13.00 -12.09 0.47
C ALA A 88 -13.79 -11.54 -0.73
N GLY A 89 -13.24 -10.56 -1.46
CA GLY A 89 -13.98 -9.82 -2.49
C GLY A 89 -13.34 -9.77 -3.88
N ALA A 90 -12.07 -10.16 -4.05
CA ALA A 90 -11.34 -9.98 -5.32
C ALA A 90 -12.05 -10.60 -6.53
N SER A 91 -12.62 -11.81 -6.38
CA SER A 91 -13.37 -12.47 -7.45
C SER A 91 -14.69 -11.75 -7.77
N GLN A 92 -15.44 -11.36 -6.73
CA GLN A 92 -16.73 -10.68 -6.87
C GLN A 92 -16.59 -9.29 -7.52
N TYR A 93 -15.53 -8.57 -7.18
CA TYR A 93 -15.27 -7.20 -7.64
C TYR A 93 -14.21 -7.12 -8.76
N ALA A 94 -13.91 -8.25 -9.40
CA ALA A 94 -12.88 -8.33 -10.44
C ALA A 94 -13.09 -7.29 -11.54
N GLY A 95 -12.06 -6.46 -11.78
CA GLY A 95 -12.07 -5.40 -12.79
C GLY A 95 -12.88 -4.15 -12.43
N GLN A 96 -13.63 -4.15 -11.32
CA GLN A 96 -14.43 -3.00 -10.90
C GLN A 96 -13.60 -1.94 -10.20
N ILE A 97 -12.52 -2.33 -9.51
CA ILE A 97 -11.57 -1.43 -8.87
C ILE A 97 -10.16 -2.04 -8.83
N PRO A 98 -9.09 -1.28 -9.11
CA PRO A 98 -7.73 -1.73 -8.89
C PRO A 98 -7.47 -2.06 -7.42
N LEU A 99 -6.77 -3.17 -7.17
CA LEU A 99 -6.40 -3.62 -5.83
C LEU A 99 -4.91 -3.43 -5.58
N ILE A 100 -4.58 -3.09 -4.33
CA ILE A 100 -3.20 -3.01 -3.82
C ILE A 100 -3.09 -3.95 -2.62
N LEU A 101 -2.32 -5.03 -2.75
CA LEU A 101 -2.13 -5.97 -1.66
C LEU A 101 -1.10 -5.42 -0.67
N LYS A 102 -1.54 -5.12 0.56
CA LYS A 102 -0.66 -4.79 1.68
C LYS A 102 -0.01 -6.09 2.18
N LEU A 103 1.29 -6.24 1.95
CA LEU A 103 2.02 -7.49 2.18
C LEU A 103 2.45 -7.69 3.64
N ASN A 104 2.62 -6.61 4.39
CA ASN A 104 3.02 -6.69 5.79
C ASN A 104 2.14 -5.82 6.69
N SER A 105 2.06 -6.19 7.96
CA SER A 105 1.28 -5.48 8.95
C SER A 105 1.94 -5.61 10.32
N HIS A 106 1.87 -4.53 11.10
CA HIS A 106 2.18 -4.56 12.51
C HIS A 106 0.88 -4.77 13.28
N ASP A 107 0.89 -5.48 14.40
CA ASP A 107 -0.25 -5.62 15.31
C ASP A 107 0.09 -5.06 16.69
N THR A 108 -0.91 -4.54 17.39
CA THR A 108 -0.75 -3.96 18.73
C THR A 108 -0.94 -4.97 19.87
N LEU A 109 -0.93 -6.29 19.60
CA LEU A 109 -1.04 -7.28 20.69
C LEU A 109 0.26 -7.36 21.50
N HIS A 110 1.38 -7.00 20.87
CA HIS A 110 2.69 -6.90 21.50
C HIS A 110 3.08 -5.44 21.70
N ASP A 111 3.43 -5.08 22.94
CA ASP A 111 3.99 -3.75 23.26
C ASP A 111 5.48 -3.73 22.91
N GLU A 112 5.78 -3.33 21.68
CA GLU A 112 7.14 -3.28 21.15
C GLU A 112 7.54 -1.85 20.77
N LYS A 113 8.70 -1.39 21.25
CA LYS A 113 9.23 -0.06 20.92
C LYS A 113 9.72 0.06 19.47
N ASP A 114 10.18 -1.05 18.90
CA ASP A 114 10.70 -1.15 17.54
C ASP A 114 9.99 -2.29 16.80
N PRO A 115 8.73 -2.07 16.37
CA PRO A 115 7.97 -3.13 15.74
C PRO A 115 8.61 -3.57 14.42
N LEU A 116 8.62 -4.87 14.19
CA LEU A 116 8.95 -5.48 12.90
C LEU A 116 7.67 -6.05 12.29
N PRO A 117 7.06 -5.37 11.29
CA PRO A 117 5.84 -5.86 10.64
C PRO A 117 6.00 -7.28 10.11
N SER A 118 5.02 -8.12 10.39
CA SER A 118 4.98 -9.48 9.85
C SER A 118 4.59 -9.42 8.38
N VAL A 119 5.32 -10.15 7.53
CA VAL A 119 4.93 -10.36 6.13
C VAL A 119 3.88 -11.47 6.08
N THR A 120 2.66 -11.13 5.66
CA THR A 120 1.49 -12.01 5.68
C THR A 120 0.93 -12.31 4.29
N GLY A 121 1.57 -11.79 3.25
CA GLY A 121 1.22 -12.06 1.86
C GLY A 121 2.45 -12.06 0.97
N SER A 122 2.27 -12.50 -0.28
CA SER A 122 3.33 -12.58 -1.28
C SER A 122 2.97 -11.88 -2.59
N VAL A 123 3.96 -11.68 -3.47
CA VAL A 123 3.73 -11.23 -4.85
C VAL A 123 2.82 -12.22 -5.60
N ASN A 124 3.00 -13.53 -5.38
CA ASN A 124 2.13 -14.55 -5.96
C ASN A 124 0.67 -14.40 -5.54
N ASP A 125 0.39 -14.01 -4.30
CA ASP A 125 -0.97 -13.71 -3.85
C ASP A 125 -1.55 -12.50 -4.59
N ALA A 126 -0.75 -11.44 -4.75
CA ALA A 126 -1.16 -10.26 -5.49
C ALA A 126 -1.52 -10.59 -6.95
N LEU A 127 -0.71 -11.44 -7.60
CA LEU A 127 -0.96 -11.92 -8.96
C LEU A 127 -2.23 -12.76 -9.04
N ARG A 128 -2.39 -13.73 -8.13
CA ARG A 128 -3.57 -14.59 -8.04
C ARG A 128 -4.86 -13.78 -7.88
N LEU A 129 -4.81 -12.68 -7.13
CA LEU A 129 -5.95 -11.78 -6.90
C LEU A 129 -6.13 -10.72 -7.99
N GLY A 130 -5.24 -10.64 -8.98
CA GLY A 130 -5.30 -9.66 -10.06
C GLY A 130 -5.01 -8.22 -9.62
N CYS A 131 -4.22 -8.05 -8.56
CA CYS A 131 -3.84 -6.75 -8.03
C CYS A 131 -3.05 -5.94 -9.07
N ALA A 132 -3.19 -4.61 -9.01
CA ALA A 132 -2.35 -3.71 -9.79
C ALA A 132 -1.02 -3.41 -9.09
N ALA A 133 -0.99 -3.52 -7.77
CA ALA A 133 0.19 -3.23 -6.99
C ALA A 133 0.29 -4.13 -5.76
N VAL A 134 1.50 -4.20 -5.22
CA VAL A 134 1.73 -4.58 -3.82
C VAL A 134 2.06 -3.32 -3.03
N GLY A 135 1.98 -3.40 -1.72
CA GLY A 135 2.63 -2.40 -0.89
C GLY A 135 3.13 -2.93 0.44
N PHE A 136 4.05 -2.16 1.01
CA PHE A 136 4.89 -2.59 2.12
C PHE A 136 5.19 -1.42 3.05
N THR A 137 5.09 -1.64 4.36
CA THR A 137 5.47 -0.69 5.40
C THR A 137 6.93 -0.87 5.77
N ILE A 138 7.66 0.24 5.95
CA ILE A 138 8.97 0.27 6.59
C ILE A 138 8.99 1.32 7.70
N TYR A 139 9.82 1.08 8.73
CA TYR A 139 10.06 2.02 9.81
C TYR A 139 11.53 2.45 9.86
N PRO A 140 11.93 3.56 9.20
CA PRO A 140 13.34 3.95 9.14
C PRO A 140 14.02 4.26 10.46
N GLY A 141 13.27 4.64 11.50
CA GLY A 141 13.80 4.91 12.84
C GLY A 141 13.91 3.66 13.74
N SER A 142 13.48 2.50 13.26
CA SER A 142 13.47 1.25 14.02
C SER A 142 14.87 0.62 14.09
N SER A 143 15.19 -0.05 15.20
CA SER A 143 16.38 -0.90 15.31
C SER A 143 16.41 -2.05 14.28
N HIS A 144 15.26 -2.39 13.70
CA HIS A 144 15.10 -3.44 12.69
C HIS A 144 15.02 -2.90 11.25
N CYS A 145 15.32 -1.62 11.01
CA CYS A 145 15.17 -0.99 9.70
C CYS A 145 15.93 -1.73 8.58
N ASN A 146 17.14 -2.21 8.84
CA ASN A 146 17.94 -2.95 7.85
C ASN A 146 17.23 -4.22 7.35
N ALA A 147 16.56 -4.96 8.23
CA ALA A 147 15.82 -6.16 7.85
C ALA A 147 14.61 -5.79 6.97
N MET A 148 13.88 -4.73 7.34
CA MET A 148 12.75 -4.24 6.54
C MET A 148 13.19 -3.75 5.15
N TYR A 149 14.34 -3.08 5.05
CA TYR A 149 14.87 -2.63 3.75
C TYR A 149 15.27 -3.79 2.85
N GLN A 150 15.90 -4.82 3.42
CA GLN A 150 16.27 -6.03 2.66
C GLN A 150 15.02 -6.78 2.17
N GLN A 151 14.00 -6.93 3.02
CA GLN A 151 12.71 -7.48 2.63
C GLN A 151 12.03 -6.65 1.54
N LEU A 152 12.02 -5.32 1.69
CA LEU A 152 11.45 -4.41 0.69
C LEU A 152 12.19 -4.54 -0.65
N ARG A 153 13.52 -4.64 -0.65
CA ARG A 153 14.33 -4.84 -1.86
C ARG A 153 13.89 -6.11 -2.59
N GLU A 154 13.86 -7.25 -1.90
CA GLU A 154 13.48 -8.54 -2.48
C GLU A 154 12.06 -8.52 -3.06
N ILE A 155 11.10 -8.01 -2.29
CA ILE A 155 9.69 -7.89 -2.72
C ILE A 155 9.55 -6.94 -3.90
N THR A 156 10.30 -5.83 -3.91
CA THR A 156 10.23 -4.85 -4.99
C THR A 156 10.78 -5.42 -6.29
N GLU A 157 11.89 -6.16 -6.22
CA GLU A 157 12.46 -6.88 -7.36
C GLU A 157 11.45 -7.88 -7.93
N GLU A 158 10.92 -8.78 -7.10
CA GLU A 158 9.93 -9.79 -7.52
C GLU A 158 8.64 -9.16 -8.09
N ALA A 159 8.09 -8.15 -7.41
CA ALA A 159 6.87 -7.48 -7.84
C ALA A 159 7.03 -6.79 -9.19
N LYS A 160 8.15 -6.08 -9.37
CA LYS A 160 8.45 -5.40 -10.63
C LYS A 160 8.70 -6.40 -11.74
N ASP A 161 9.41 -7.50 -11.50
CA ASP A 161 9.61 -8.56 -12.50
C ASP A 161 8.28 -9.16 -12.99
N CYS A 162 7.28 -9.23 -12.10
CA CYS A 162 5.93 -9.66 -12.45
C CYS A 162 5.04 -8.53 -13.03
N GLY A 163 5.58 -7.32 -13.17
CA GLY A 163 4.89 -6.17 -13.73
C GLY A 163 3.92 -5.47 -12.77
N LEU A 164 4.00 -5.72 -11.47
CA LEU A 164 3.20 -4.99 -10.47
C LEU A 164 3.85 -3.64 -10.15
N ALA A 165 3.02 -2.69 -9.73
CA ALA A 165 3.51 -1.48 -9.07
C ALA A 165 3.82 -1.77 -7.59
N VAL A 166 4.66 -0.93 -6.98
CA VAL A 166 5.04 -1.05 -5.57
C VAL A 166 4.71 0.26 -4.85
N VAL A 167 3.97 0.16 -3.75
CA VAL A 167 3.64 1.28 -2.86
C VAL A 167 4.39 1.09 -1.54
N VAL A 168 5.21 2.06 -1.16
CA VAL A 168 5.96 2.01 0.11
C VAL A 168 5.34 2.98 1.11
N TRP A 169 4.90 2.47 2.26
CA TRP A 169 4.54 3.28 3.42
C TRP A 169 5.76 3.43 4.32
N SER A 170 6.50 4.52 4.13
CA SER A 170 7.70 4.83 4.92
C SER A 170 7.33 5.75 6.08
N TYR A 171 7.27 5.20 7.30
CA TYR A 171 6.98 5.98 8.50
C TYR A 171 8.25 6.13 9.33
N PRO A 172 8.80 7.35 9.51
CA PRO A 172 9.99 7.56 10.33
C PRO A 172 9.65 7.38 11.82
N ARG A 173 9.50 6.12 12.23
CA ARG A 173 9.16 5.68 13.59
C ARG A 173 10.18 4.68 14.08
N GLY A 174 10.30 4.57 15.40
CA GLY A 174 11.18 3.66 16.11
C GLY A 174 11.77 4.32 17.34
N SER A 175 12.43 3.54 18.19
CA SER A 175 12.87 3.95 19.53
C SER A 175 13.91 5.06 19.54
N VAL A 176 14.57 5.31 18.41
CA VAL A 176 15.61 6.35 18.26
C VAL A 176 15.00 7.74 18.04
N LEU A 177 13.73 7.83 17.62
CA LEU A 177 13.07 9.10 17.31
C LEU A 177 12.15 9.56 18.45
N SER A 178 12.15 10.87 18.72
CA SER A 178 11.12 11.48 19.58
C SER A 178 9.79 11.59 18.83
N LYS A 179 8.69 11.81 19.56
CA LYS A 179 7.36 11.98 18.93
C LYS A 179 7.29 13.19 18.02
N GLU A 180 7.98 14.27 18.36
CA GLU A 180 8.15 15.43 17.49
C GLU A 180 8.97 15.06 16.25
N GLY A 181 10.05 14.30 16.42
CA GLY A 181 10.92 13.83 15.34
C GLY A 181 10.20 12.95 14.31
N GLU A 182 9.25 12.10 14.73
CA GLU A 182 8.42 11.27 13.82
C GLU A 182 7.61 12.11 12.81
N THR A 183 7.40 13.40 13.07
CA THR A 183 6.61 14.31 12.24
C THR A 183 7.41 15.49 11.67
N ALA A 184 8.71 15.57 11.99
CA ALA A 184 9.57 16.64 11.53
C ALA A 184 9.82 16.55 10.02
N VAL A 185 9.76 17.69 9.32
CA VAL A 185 9.80 17.74 7.85
C VAL A 185 11.09 17.15 7.28
N ASP A 186 12.22 17.45 7.90
CA ASP A 186 13.54 16.93 7.52
C ASP A 186 13.63 15.41 7.71
N VAL A 187 13.08 14.89 8.81
CA VAL A 187 13.04 13.45 9.08
C VAL A 187 12.13 12.71 8.10
N VAL A 188 10.93 13.23 7.84
CA VAL A 188 9.98 12.65 6.87
C VAL A 188 10.56 12.70 5.45
N ALA A 189 11.17 13.81 5.05
CA ALA A 189 11.83 13.92 3.76
C ALA A 189 12.98 12.91 3.61
N TYR A 190 13.77 12.69 4.67
CA TYR A 190 14.84 11.72 4.65
C TYR A 190 14.33 10.28 4.56
N ALA A 191 13.28 9.93 5.31
CA ALA A 191 12.63 8.62 5.23
C ALA A 191 12.01 8.35 3.84
N ALA A 192 11.47 9.38 3.18
CA ALA A 192 11.00 9.29 1.81
C ALA A 192 12.16 9.08 0.81
N GLN A 193 13.29 9.77 1.00
CA GLN A 193 14.48 9.60 0.17
C GLN A 193 15.06 8.18 0.27
N ILE A 194 15.10 7.61 1.48
CA ILE A 194 15.53 6.22 1.72
C ILE A 194 14.61 5.24 1.00
N ALA A 195 13.29 5.43 1.12
CA ALA A 195 12.29 4.56 0.47
C ALA A 195 12.33 4.61 -1.07
N ALA A 196 12.94 5.66 -1.65
CA ALA A 196 13.09 5.83 -3.08
C ALA A 196 14.40 5.25 -3.65
N GLN A 197 15.26 4.65 -2.83
CA GLN A 197 16.47 3.92 -3.27
C GLN A 197 16.11 2.47 -3.62
#